data_AF-A0A7J3IFH7-F1
#
_entry.id   AF-A0A7J3IFH7-F1
#
_cell.length_a   1.000
_cell.length_b   1.000
_cell.length_c   1.000
_cell.angle_alpha   90.00
_cell.angle_beta   90.00
_cell.angle_gamma   90.00
#
_symmetry.space_group_name_H-M   'P 1'
#
loop_
_entity.id
_entity.type
_entity.pdbx_description
1 polymer ?
#
loop_
_entity_poly.entity_id
_entity_poly.type
_entity_poly.pdbx_seq_one_letter_code
_entity_poly.pdbx_strand_id
1 'polypeptide(L)' 'MAGLAVGYWSSLSEISSMWRAERIFEPTMGSCERNRMYMVWKEAVKRSLSWAKVLKEAGLE' A
#
# COMPACT_ATOMS: atom_id res chain seq x y z
N MET A 1 11.54 12.82 -14.49
CA MET A 1 12.30 12.31 -15.65
C MET A 1 13.10 13.42 -16.35
N ALA A 2 13.71 14.37 -15.63
CA ALA A 2 14.46 15.46 -16.26
C ALA A 2 15.88 15.06 -16.64
N GLY A 3 16.61 14.33 -15.78
CA GLY A 3 18.03 14.03 -16.02
C GLY A 3 18.34 13.05 -17.16
N LEU A 4 17.40 12.18 -17.56
CA LEU A 4 17.54 11.42 -18.82
C LEU A 4 17.33 12.31 -20.04
N ALA A 5 16.35 13.23 -19.97
CA ALA A 5 16.01 14.12 -21.07
C ALA A 5 17.10 15.19 -21.33
N VAL A 6 17.83 15.60 -20.29
CA VAL A 6 18.97 16.54 -20.40
C VAL A 6 20.33 15.86 -20.56
N GLY A 7 20.37 14.53 -20.72
CA GLY A 7 21.60 13.77 -20.95
C GLY A 7 22.55 13.66 -19.75
N TYR A 8 22.06 13.95 -18.53
CA TYR A 8 22.83 13.80 -17.29
C TYR A 8 23.02 12.31 -16.93
N TRP A 9 22.03 11.48 -17.26
CA TRP A 9 22.16 10.02 -17.24
C TRP A 9 22.07 9.47 -18.66
N SER A 10 22.97 8.56 -19.00
CA SER A 10 23.14 7.97 -20.34
C SER A 10 22.12 6.87 -20.61
N SER A 11 21.56 6.24 -19.57
CA SER A 11 20.56 5.19 -19.72
C SER A 11 19.79 4.91 -18.43
N LEU A 12 18.64 4.22 -18.56
CA LEU A 12 17.93 3.65 -17.41
C LEU A 12 18.76 2.60 -16.65
N SER A 13 19.69 1.92 -17.34
CA SER A 13 20.61 0.96 -16.73
C SER A 13 21.52 1.63 -15.69
N GLU A 14 22.03 2.81 -16.01
CA GLU A 14 22.85 3.63 -15.09
C GLU A 14 22.09 4.02 -13.83
N ILE A 15 20.82 4.39 -13.96
CA ILE A 15 19.98 4.73 -12.81
C ILE A 15 19.68 3.47 -11.97
N SER A 16 19.48 2.33 -12.62
CA SER A 16 19.17 1.07 -11.93
C SER A 16 20.35 0.53 -11.12
N SER A 17 21.59 0.73 -11.58
CA SER A 17 22.79 0.27 -10.87
C SER A 17 23.09 1.12 -9.62
N MET A 18 22.61 2.35 -9.58
CA MET A 18 22.72 3.24 -8.42
C MET A 18 21.69 2.93 -7.33
N TRP A 19 20.64 2.16 -7.64
CA TRP A 19 19.63 1.81 -6.66
C TRP A 19 20.20 0.85 -5.61
N ARG A 20 20.01 1.20 -4.34
CA ARG A 20 20.39 0.37 -3.20
C ARG A 20 19.25 0.36 -2.19
N ALA A 21 18.77 -0.82 -1.83
CA ALA A 21 17.83 -0.97 -0.73
C ALA A 21 18.51 -0.52 0.58
N GLU A 22 17.95 0.48 1.25
CA GLU A 22 18.39 0.88 2.59
C GLU A 22 18.10 -0.23 3.60
N ARG A 23 16.90 -0.83 3.51
CA ARG A 23 16.46 -1.90 4.39
C ARG A 23 15.54 -2.85 3.66
N ILE A 24 15.72 -4.14 3.93
CA ILE A 24 14.83 -5.21 3.49
C ILE A 24 14.13 -5.76 4.73
N PHE A 25 12.80 -5.82 4.67
CA PHE A 25 11.98 -6.41 5.73
C PHE A 25 11.53 -7.78 5.28
N GLU A 26 11.98 -8.79 6.01
CA GLU A 26 11.59 -10.17 5.74
C GLU A 26 10.34 -10.55 6.52
N PRO A 27 9.47 -11.41 5.97
CA PRO A 27 8.25 -11.84 6.65
C PRO A 27 8.60 -12.74 7.84
N THR A 28 8.46 -12.21 9.05
CA THR A 28 8.72 -12.95 10.29
C THR A 28 7.46 -13.60 10.88
N MET A 29 6.27 -13.16 10.45
CA MET A 29 4.99 -13.66 10.96
C MET A 29 4.57 -14.96 10.27
N GLY A 30 4.21 -15.97 11.08
CA GLY A 30 3.67 -17.24 10.60
C GLY A 30 2.38 -17.06 9.78
N SER A 31 2.15 -17.96 8.83
CA SER A 31 0.99 -17.90 7.91
C SER A 31 -0.35 -17.93 8.65
N CYS A 32 -0.49 -18.78 9.67
CA CYS A 32 -1.73 -18.90 10.46
C CYS A 32 -2.11 -17.58 11.15
N GLU A 33 -1.15 -16.96 11.85
CA GLU A 33 -1.41 -15.72 12.59
C GLU A 33 -1.73 -14.55 11.65
N ARG A 34 -0.95 -14.42 10.56
CA ARG A 34 -1.22 -13.43 9.50
C ARG A 34 -2.62 -13.58 8.91
N ASN A 35 -3.05 -14.81 8.62
CA ASN A 35 -4.37 -15.06 8.05
C ASN A 35 -5.49 -14.74 9.05
N ARG A 36 -5.30 -15.08 10.33
CA ARG A 36 -6.26 -14.74 11.39
C ARG A 36 -6.42 -13.23 11.54
N MET A 37 -5.31 -12.50 11.66
CA MET A 37 -5.29 -11.03 11.74
C MET A 37 -5.98 -10.40 10.53
N TYR A 38 -5.65 -10.87 9.33
CA TYR A 38 -6.24 -10.36 8.09
C TYR A 38 -7.74 -10.64 7.99
N MET A 39 -8.20 -11.79 8.48
CA MET A 39 -9.63 -12.13 8.52
C MET A 39 -10.42 -11.17 9.41
N VAL A 40 -9.92 -10.91 10.63
CA VAL A 40 -10.54 -9.98 11.58
C VAL A 40 -10.55 -8.56 11.02
N TRP A 41 -9.44 -8.12 10.41
CA TRP A 41 -9.38 -6.82 9.75
C TRP A 41 -10.43 -6.67 8.64
N LYS A 42 -10.58 -7.68 7.77
CA LYS A 42 -11.61 -7.65 6.71
C LYS A 42 -13.03 -7.52 7.29
N GLU A 43 -13.30 -8.21 8.39
CA GLU A 43 -14.59 -8.12 9.07
C GLU A 43 -14.83 -6.72 9.66
N ALA A 44 -13.80 -6.10 10.26
CA ALA A 44 -13.88 -4.72 10.72
C ALA A 44 -14.14 -3.74 9.57
N VAL A 45 -13.46 -3.90 8.44
CA VAL A 45 -13.68 -3.07 7.24
C VAL A 45 -15.12 -3.17 6.77
N LYS A 46 -15.68 -4.38 6.63
CA LYS A 46 -17.08 -4.57 6.22
C LYS A 46 -18.05 -3.81 7.12
N ARG A 47 -17.82 -3.81 8.43
CA ARG A 47 -18.66 -3.10 9.41
C ARG A 47 -18.53 -1.57 9.33
N SER A 48 -17.42 -1.07 8.82
CA SER A 48 -17.21 0.38 8.60
C SER A 48 -17.82 0.90 7.30
N LEU A 49 -18.19 0.00 6.36
CA LEU A 49 -18.79 0.40 5.10
C LEU A 49 -20.24 0.88 5.29
N SER A 50 -20.71 1.70 4.34
CA SER A 50 -22.09 2.18 4.25
C SER A 50 -22.60 3.02 5.43
N TRP A 51 -21.73 3.43 6.35
CA TRP A 51 -22.05 4.37 7.43
C TRP A 51 -22.74 5.65 6.93
N ALA A 52 -22.21 6.28 5.86
CA ALA A 52 -22.79 7.50 5.31
C ALA A 52 -24.17 7.28 4.65
N LYS A 53 -24.45 6.07 4.15
CA LYS A 53 -25.76 5.73 3.57
C LYS A 53 -26.83 5.70 4.66
N VAL A 54 -26.47 5.21 5.85
CA VAL A 54 -27.35 5.21 7.04
C VAL A 54 -27.71 6.64 7.45
N LEU A 55 -26.75 7.58 7.41
CA LEU A 55 -27.02 8.99 7.75
C LEU A 55 -27.98 9.65 6.75
N LYS A 56 -27.82 9.36 5.45
CA LYS A 56 -28.75 9.81 4.41
C LYS A 56 -30.17 9.23 4.59
N GLU A 57 -30.27 7.94 4.89
CA GLU A 57 -31.56 7.27 5.13
C GLU A 57 -32.24 7.75 6.44
N ALA A 58 -31.46 8.19 7.42
CA ALA A 58 -31.94 8.80 8.65
C ALA A 58 -32.35 10.29 8.49
N GLY A 59 -32.23 10.87 7.29
CA GLY A 59 -32.62 12.25 7.02
C GLY A 59 -31.73 13.32 7.68
N LEU A 60 -30.46 12.99 7.96
CA LEU A 60 -29.49 13.88 8.61
C LEU A 60 -28.59 14.64 7.62
N GLU A 61 -29.01 14.77 6.34
CA GLU A 61 -28.37 15.62 5.32
C GLU A 61 -29.34 16.65 4.74
#